data_AF-A0A2M7H2F1-F1
#
_entry.id   AF-A0A2M7H2F1-F1
#
_cell.length_a   1.000
_cell.length_b   1.000
_cell.length_c   1.000
_cell.angle_alpha   90.00
_cell.angle_beta   90.00
_cell.angle_gamma   90.00
#
_symmetry.space_group_name_H-M   'P 1'
#
loop_
_entity.id
_entity.type
_entity.pdbx_description
1 polymer ?
#
loop_
_entity_poly.entity_id
_entity_poly.type
_entity_poly.pdbx_seq_one_letter_code
_entity_poly.pdbx_strand_id
1 'polypeptide(L)'
;MNSQMNTENTKPEQDSANVDKANETKQEVESMQPVKQTKAMKKMVMTAVLVILGVLFLGLGLGGYWLVYKYSGEHPAQRWIASTLPLSLAKVNGQAVTIDEYLYNLDSSTKFLQSDAFQELGLGDSITQDDLVDLEYQRLINKAILEQYAKTQDVSVSSEEIDKYFDEEILPQAEGGLDEVTQVFEDSYGWTVDEFKQNIAGEVLLRQKLSDKLSSDEGMSAEAEQKAKEVRAEIDANPERSFADFATEYSEDPGSASAGGSLGSFAKGVMVAEFEDAAFGLEVGQVSEPIKTAYGYHIIKVTAKDEAAGTVEASHI
;
A
#
# COMPACT_ATOMS: atom_id res chain seq x y z
N MET A 1 -23.93 85.49 -22.96
CA MET A 1 -22.54 85.98 -22.88
C MET A 1 -21.64 84.75 -23.01
N ASN A 2 -21.09 84.48 -24.21
CA ASN A 2 -19.69 84.74 -24.62
C ASN A 2 -18.66 84.21 -23.59
N SER A 3 -17.63 83.44 -23.92
CA SER A 3 -16.77 83.51 -25.11
C SER A 3 -15.99 82.20 -25.35
N GLN A 4 -15.65 81.98 -26.62
CA GLN A 4 -14.70 81.00 -27.17
C GLN A 4 -13.22 81.37 -26.90
N MET A 5 -12.34 80.37 -27.06
CA MET A 5 -10.96 80.35 -27.64
C MET A 5 -10.07 79.35 -26.87
N ASN A 6 -9.11 78.61 -27.42
CA ASN A 6 -8.70 78.21 -28.77
C ASN A 6 -7.67 77.07 -28.59
N THR A 7 -7.44 76.28 -29.64
CA THR A 7 -6.54 75.11 -29.75
C THR A 7 -5.04 75.44 -29.68
N GLU A 8 -4.21 74.51 -29.19
CA GLU A 8 -2.86 74.32 -29.74
C GLU A 8 -2.44 72.84 -29.70
N ASN A 9 -2.02 72.34 -30.86
CA ASN A 9 -1.73 70.97 -31.21
C ASN A 9 -0.21 70.84 -31.38
N THR A 10 0.48 70.12 -30.51
CA THR A 10 1.91 69.81 -30.64
C THR A 10 2.09 68.35 -31.06
N LYS A 11 2.56 68.17 -32.29
CA LYS A 11 2.98 66.90 -32.90
C LYS A 11 4.35 66.48 -32.32
N PRO A 12 4.58 65.22 -31.93
CA PRO A 12 5.94 64.75 -31.67
C PRO A 12 6.57 64.24 -32.97
N GLU A 13 7.69 64.86 -33.33
CA GLU A 13 8.56 64.47 -34.45
C GLU A 13 9.77 63.72 -33.87
N GLN A 14 9.62 62.42 -33.56
CA GLN A 14 10.73 61.50 -33.29
C GLN A 14 10.27 60.05 -33.50
N ASP A 15 10.33 59.53 -34.75
CA ASP A 15 10.23 58.06 -34.95
C ASP A 15 10.82 57.52 -36.28
N SER A 16 11.45 58.33 -37.13
CA SER A 16 11.99 57.82 -38.41
C SER A 16 13.29 57.03 -38.25
N ALA A 17 14.16 57.40 -37.30
CA ALA A 17 15.49 56.78 -37.15
C ALA A 17 15.46 55.36 -36.54
N ASN A 18 14.39 54.97 -35.85
CA ASN A 18 14.28 53.66 -35.20
C ASN A 18 13.62 52.62 -36.11
N VAL A 19 12.73 53.06 -37.01
CA VAL A 19 12.10 52.21 -38.02
C VAL A 19 13.10 51.81 -39.10
N ASP A 20 14.01 52.72 -39.50
CA ASP A 20 15.03 52.43 -40.52
C ASP A 20 16.05 51.38 -40.05
N LYS A 21 16.52 51.44 -38.80
CA LYS A 21 17.42 50.41 -38.22
C LYS A 21 16.76 49.05 -38.08
N ALA A 22 15.47 49.00 -37.74
CA ALA A 22 14.72 47.76 -37.65
C ALA A 22 14.53 47.12 -39.04
N ASN A 23 14.33 47.93 -40.08
CA ASN A 23 14.21 47.45 -41.45
C ASN A 23 15.56 46.96 -42.02
N GLU A 24 16.66 47.67 -41.77
CA GLU A 24 18.00 47.23 -42.18
C GLU A 24 18.38 45.89 -41.53
N THR A 25 18.11 45.73 -40.23
CA THR A 25 18.38 44.48 -39.49
C THR A 25 17.52 43.32 -40.01
N LYS A 26 16.27 43.59 -40.39
CA LYS A 26 15.37 42.57 -40.95
C LYS A 26 15.78 42.14 -42.35
N GLN A 27 16.26 43.08 -43.18
CA GLN A 27 16.81 42.79 -44.50
C GLN A 27 18.11 41.99 -44.43
N GLU A 28 18.98 42.27 -43.45
CA GLU A 28 20.22 41.53 -43.23
C GLU A 28 19.95 40.08 -42.82
N VAL A 29 18.98 39.84 -41.93
CA VAL A 29 18.56 38.51 -41.48
C VAL A 29 17.84 37.71 -42.59
N GLU A 30 17.01 38.36 -43.42
CA GLU A 30 16.36 37.70 -44.57
C GLU A 30 17.36 37.37 -45.71
N SER A 31 18.48 38.08 -45.81
CA SER A 31 19.53 37.83 -46.80
C SER A 31 20.51 36.70 -46.43
N MET A 32 20.52 36.27 -45.17
CA MET A 32 21.34 35.14 -44.73
C MET A 32 20.75 33.82 -45.23
N GLN A 33 21.38 33.22 -46.25
CA GLN A 33 20.98 31.89 -46.70
C GLN A 33 21.11 30.86 -45.56
N PRO A 34 20.14 29.93 -45.41
CA PRO A 34 20.21 28.94 -44.36
C PRO A 34 21.50 28.13 -44.50
N VAL A 35 22.34 28.17 -43.47
CA VAL A 35 23.59 27.39 -43.43
C VAL A 35 23.21 25.92 -43.64
N LYS A 36 23.60 25.35 -44.79
CA LYS A 36 23.32 23.95 -45.12
C LYS A 36 24.01 23.06 -44.09
N GLN A 37 23.25 22.55 -43.13
CA GLN A 37 23.75 21.61 -42.13
C GLN A 37 24.31 20.37 -42.82
N THR A 38 25.62 20.17 -42.71
CA THR A 38 26.29 19.00 -43.27
C THR A 38 25.86 17.75 -42.50
N LYS A 39 25.93 16.57 -43.14
CA LYS A 39 25.63 15.28 -42.49
C LYS A 39 26.46 15.07 -41.21
N ALA A 40 27.69 15.57 -41.20
CA ALA A 40 28.57 15.56 -40.04
C ALA A 40 28.07 16.48 -38.91
N MET A 41 27.63 17.70 -39.24
CA MET A 41 27.08 18.65 -38.27
C MET A 41 25.76 18.16 -37.67
N LYS A 42 24.86 17.56 -38.48
CA LYS A 42 23.62 16.92 -37.97
C LYS A 42 23.93 15.77 -37.01
N LYS A 43 24.92 14.94 -37.34
CA LYS A 43 25.36 13.84 -36.45
C LYS A 43 25.94 14.39 -35.14
N MET A 44 26.75 15.44 -35.20
CA MET A 44 27.35 16.06 -34.01
C MET A 44 26.31 16.71 -33.10
N VAL A 45 25.34 17.45 -33.66
CA VAL A 45 24.22 18.03 -32.90
C VAL A 45 23.37 16.93 -32.28
N MET A 46 23.06 15.87 -33.02
CA MET A 46 22.28 14.74 -32.48
C MET A 46 23.02 14.00 -31.37
N THR A 47 24.34 13.78 -31.51
CA THR A 47 25.16 13.22 -30.43
C THR A 47 25.16 14.14 -29.20
N ALA A 48 25.30 15.46 -29.38
CA ALA A 48 25.26 16.41 -28.26
C ALA A 48 23.89 16.40 -27.54
N VAL A 49 22.78 16.35 -28.29
CA VAL A 49 21.43 16.22 -27.71
C VAL A 49 21.28 14.91 -26.94
N LEU A 50 21.75 13.78 -27.47
CA LEU A 50 21.71 12.49 -26.78
C LEU A 50 22.57 12.49 -25.49
N VAL A 51 23.73 13.13 -25.51
CA VAL A 51 24.58 13.28 -24.31
C VAL A 51 23.90 14.16 -23.26
N ILE A 52 23.28 15.28 -23.66
CA ILE A 52 22.54 16.16 -22.75
C ILE A 52 21.33 15.44 -22.17
N LEU A 53 20.56 14.71 -22.99
CA LEU A 53 19.45 13.88 -22.52
C LEU A 53 19.93 12.78 -21.57
N GLY A 54 21.05 12.13 -21.86
CA GLY A 54 21.66 11.13 -20.98
C GLY A 54 22.11 11.70 -19.63
N VAL A 55 22.69 12.89 -19.62
CA VAL A 55 23.11 13.59 -18.38
C VAL A 55 21.90 14.09 -17.59
N LEU A 56 20.85 14.59 -18.26
CA LEU A 56 19.58 14.94 -17.61
C LEU A 56 18.88 13.70 -17.04
N PHE A 57 18.91 12.57 -17.74
CA PHE A 57 18.36 11.31 -17.28
C PHE A 57 19.14 10.75 -16.08
N LEU A 58 20.48 10.85 -16.09
CA LEU A 58 21.33 10.51 -14.93
C LEU A 58 21.14 11.48 -13.76
N GLY A 59 20.95 12.77 -14.03
CA GLY A 59 20.66 13.79 -13.03
C GLY A 59 19.28 13.64 -12.39
N LEU A 60 18.27 13.27 -13.17
CA LEU A 60 16.93 12.89 -12.69
C LEU A 60 16.96 11.54 -11.97
N GLY A 61 17.79 10.59 -12.41
CA GLY A 61 17.99 9.31 -11.73
C GLY A 61 18.67 9.47 -10.37
N LEU A 62 19.79 10.19 -10.29
CA LEU A 62 20.55 10.42 -9.06
C LEU A 62 19.89 11.46 -8.14
N GLY A 63 19.37 12.55 -8.72
CA GLY A 63 18.63 13.59 -8.00
C GLY A 63 17.24 13.13 -7.57
N GLY A 64 16.58 12.31 -8.40
CA GLY A 64 15.32 11.64 -8.04
C GLY A 64 15.51 10.57 -6.98
N TYR A 65 16.57 9.77 -7.05
CA TYR A 65 16.99 8.89 -5.96
C TYR A 65 17.23 9.68 -4.67
N TRP A 66 17.94 10.81 -4.74
CA TRP A 66 18.16 11.65 -3.56
C TRP A 66 16.87 12.29 -3.02
N LEU A 67 15.94 12.69 -3.90
CA LEU A 67 14.65 13.28 -3.53
C LEU A 67 13.72 12.24 -2.89
N VAL A 68 13.68 11.02 -3.43
CA VAL A 68 12.77 9.94 -3.00
C VAL A 68 13.20 9.31 -1.68
N TYR A 69 14.50 9.09 -1.44
CA TYR A 69 14.96 8.37 -0.24
C TYR A 69 15.40 9.26 0.94
N LYS A 70 15.53 10.59 0.78
CA LYS A 70 16.01 11.50 1.85
C LYS A 70 14.97 12.52 2.33
N TYR A 71 13.98 12.86 1.51
CA TYR A 71 12.88 13.76 1.90
C TYR A 71 11.70 12.92 2.38
N SER A 72 11.39 12.98 3.67
CA SER A 72 10.27 12.26 4.31
C SER A 72 8.92 12.98 4.17
N GLY A 73 8.81 13.94 3.25
CA GLY A 73 7.59 14.71 3.03
C GLY A 73 7.05 14.50 1.62
N GLU A 74 5.73 14.37 1.49
CA GLU A 74 5.04 14.14 0.23
C GLU A 74 5.28 15.28 -0.77
N HIS A 75 6.29 15.16 -1.62
CA HIS A 75 6.55 16.14 -2.66
C HIS A 75 5.99 15.65 -4.01
N PRO A 76 5.27 16.48 -4.79
CA PRO A 76 4.71 16.07 -6.09
C PRO A 76 5.75 15.49 -7.07
N ALA A 77 6.99 15.96 -6.97
CA ALA A 77 8.10 15.44 -7.78
C ALA A 77 8.54 14.02 -7.38
N GLN A 78 8.38 13.59 -6.12
CA GLN A 78 8.65 12.19 -5.73
C GLN A 78 7.63 11.24 -6.37
N ARG A 79 6.34 11.63 -6.35
CA ARG A 79 5.25 10.86 -6.97
C ARG A 79 5.48 10.68 -8.49
N TRP A 80 5.79 11.77 -9.20
CA TRP A 80 6.10 11.71 -10.63
C TRP A 80 7.32 10.83 -10.96
N ILE A 81 8.36 10.88 -10.11
CA ILE A 81 9.57 10.07 -10.30
C ILE A 81 9.28 8.59 -10.04
N ALA A 82 8.54 8.25 -8.99
CA ALA A 82 8.16 6.89 -8.66
C ALA A 82 7.27 6.25 -9.73
N SER A 83 6.29 6.99 -10.27
CA SER A 83 5.42 6.48 -11.34
C SER A 83 6.12 6.29 -12.68
N THR A 84 7.24 6.99 -12.90
CA THR A 84 7.99 6.95 -14.17
C THR A 84 9.19 6.01 -14.11
N LEU A 85 9.80 5.84 -12.94
CA LEU A 85 10.95 4.99 -12.71
C LEU A 85 10.58 3.90 -11.70
N PRO A 86 10.71 2.61 -12.02
CA PRO A 86 10.39 1.51 -11.11
C PRO A 86 11.45 1.38 -10.01
N LEU A 87 11.51 2.35 -9.12
CA LEU A 87 12.44 2.39 -8.00
C LEU A 87 12.03 1.33 -6.99
N SER A 88 12.99 0.53 -6.56
CA SER A 88 12.78 -0.56 -5.60
C SER A 88 12.77 0.00 -4.18
N LEU A 89 11.64 -0.10 -3.49
CA LEU A 89 11.54 0.19 -2.07
C LEU A 89 12.30 -0.87 -1.25
N ALA A 90 12.03 -2.13 -1.57
CA ALA A 90 12.65 -3.28 -0.94
C ALA A 90 12.78 -4.43 -1.96
N LYS A 91 13.56 -5.45 -1.58
CA LYS A 91 13.67 -6.70 -2.34
C LYS A 91 13.37 -7.88 -1.42
N VAL A 92 12.39 -8.68 -1.82
CA VAL A 92 12.02 -9.93 -1.15
C VAL A 92 12.44 -11.08 -2.05
N ASN A 93 13.43 -11.88 -1.63
CA ASN A 93 14.07 -12.95 -2.41
C ASN A 93 14.39 -12.59 -3.88
N GLY A 94 14.79 -11.33 -4.12
CA GLY A 94 15.17 -10.83 -5.44
C GLY A 94 14.02 -10.24 -6.27
N GLN A 95 12.76 -10.41 -5.88
CA GLN A 95 11.63 -9.66 -6.46
C GLN A 95 11.55 -8.27 -5.79
N ALA A 96 11.43 -7.22 -6.60
CA ALA A 96 11.35 -5.85 -6.10
C ALA A 96 9.91 -5.49 -5.70
N VAL A 97 9.75 -4.95 -4.50
CA VAL A 97 8.60 -4.14 -4.11
C VAL A 97 8.91 -2.70 -4.50
N THR A 98 8.02 -2.02 -5.22
CA THR A 98 8.32 -0.71 -5.80
C THR A 98 7.82 0.43 -4.90
N ILE A 99 8.47 1.59 -5.03
CA ILE A 99 8.05 2.81 -4.34
C ILE A 99 6.71 3.31 -4.89
N ASP A 100 6.45 3.10 -6.18
CA ASP A 100 5.18 3.45 -6.81
C ASP A 100 4.00 2.71 -6.17
N GLU A 101 4.12 1.38 -6.03
CA GLU A 101 3.11 0.56 -5.36
C GLU A 101 2.89 1.01 -3.91
N TYR A 102 3.98 1.30 -3.19
CA TYR A 102 3.92 1.80 -1.82
C TYR A 102 3.20 3.15 -1.70
N LEU A 103 3.59 4.14 -2.50
CA LEU A 103 2.97 5.46 -2.45
C LEU A 103 1.50 5.41 -2.88
N TYR A 104 1.17 4.58 -3.88
CA TYR A 104 -0.21 4.39 -4.32
C TYR A 104 -1.10 3.83 -3.21
N ASN A 105 -0.67 2.75 -2.56
CA ASN A 105 -1.46 2.15 -1.49
C ASN A 105 -1.48 3.03 -0.23
N LEU A 106 -0.39 3.74 0.07
CA LEU A 106 -0.35 4.68 1.19
C LEU A 106 -1.35 5.83 1.02
N ASP A 107 -1.50 6.39 -0.19
CA ASP A 107 -2.49 7.43 -0.50
C ASP A 107 -3.91 6.90 -0.30
N SER A 108 -4.16 5.67 -0.73
CA SER A 108 -5.46 4.99 -0.59
C SER A 108 -5.81 4.71 0.88
N SER A 109 -4.86 4.21 1.66
CA SER A 109 -5.01 3.98 3.10
C SER A 109 -5.18 5.29 3.88
N THR A 110 -4.47 6.34 3.47
CA THR A 110 -4.62 7.69 4.05
C THR A 110 -6.01 8.25 3.79
N LYS A 111 -6.52 8.09 2.57
CA LYS A 111 -7.88 8.50 2.21
C LYS A 111 -8.92 7.75 3.04
N PHE A 112 -8.73 6.45 3.24
CA PHE A 112 -9.62 5.64 4.05
C PHE A 112 -9.70 6.14 5.50
N LEU A 113 -8.57 6.40 6.15
CA LEU A 113 -8.58 6.94 7.52
C LEU A 113 -9.30 8.30 7.63
N GLN A 114 -9.27 9.09 6.56
CA GLN A 114 -9.94 10.40 6.49
C GLN A 114 -11.41 10.30 6.08
N SER A 115 -11.89 9.12 5.66
CA SER A 115 -13.26 8.92 5.17
C SER A 115 -14.26 8.84 6.32
N ASP A 116 -15.51 9.22 6.04
CA ASP A 116 -16.63 9.08 6.98
C ASP A 116 -16.81 7.62 7.41
N ALA A 117 -16.61 6.67 6.49
CA ALA A 117 -16.69 5.23 6.76
C ALA A 117 -15.74 4.77 7.87
N PHE A 118 -14.50 5.28 7.91
CA PHE A 118 -13.57 4.96 9.00
C PHE A 118 -13.97 5.63 10.33
N GLN A 119 -14.49 6.86 10.28
CA GLN A 119 -14.94 7.56 11.48
C GLN A 119 -16.12 6.86 12.15
N GLU A 120 -17.01 6.24 11.36
CA GLU A 120 -18.13 5.45 11.86
C GLU A 120 -17.69 4.18 12.61
N LEU A 121 -16.48 3.66 12.36
CA LEU A 121 -15.91 2.53 13.11
C LEU A 121 -15.52 2.91 14.55
N GLY A 122 -15.47 4.22 14.87
CA GLY A 122 -15.05 4.70 16.20
C GLY A 122 -13.56 4.54 16.48
N LEU A 123 -12.74 4.34 15.43
CA LEU A 123 -11.29 4.12 15.52
C LEU A 123 -10.46 5.38 15.23
N GLY A 124 -11.10 6.54 15.02
CA GLY A 124 -10.52 7.77 14.49
C GLY A 124 -9.22 8.28 15.14
N ASP A 125 -9.03 8.02 16.45
CA ASP A 125 -7.85 8.48 17.21
C ASP A 125 -6.78 7.40 17.41
N SER A 126 -7.01 6.16 16.95
CA SER A 126 -6.17 5.00 17.27
C SER A 126 -5.01 4.77 16.29
N ILE A 127 -5.08 5.32 15.08
CA ILE A 127 -4.09 5.10 14.02
C ILE A 127 -3.58 6.46 13.52
N THR A 128 -2.28 6.69 13.64
CA THR A 128 -1.63 7.91 13.15
C THR A 128 -1.13 7.75 11.71
N GLN A 129 -0.81 8.86 11.06
CA GLN A 129 -0.20 8.84 9.73
C GLN A 129 1.17 8.13 9.71
N ASP A 130 1.92 8.21 10.82
CA ASP A 130 3.20 7.52 10.95
C ASP A 130 2.99 6.01 11.08
N ASP A 131 1.93 5.57 11.77
CA ASP A 131 1.58 4.14 11.86
C ASP A 131 1.22 3.59 10.47
N LEU A 132 0.53 4.37 9.63
CA LEU A 132 0.20 3.95 8.26
C LEU A 132 1.44 3.68 7.39
N VAL A 133 2.50 4.48 7.54
CA VAL A 133 3.75 4.32 6.78
C VAL A 133 4.34 2.93 7.03
N ASP A 134 4.47 2.57 8.30
CA ASP A 134 5.05 1.29 8.69
C ASP A 134 4.11 0.12 8.35
N LEU A 135 2.81 0.27 8.59
CA LEU A 135 1.80 -0.75 8.26
C LEU A 135 1.79 -1.06 6.76
N GLU A 136 1.79 -0.03 5.91
CA GLU A 136 1.74 -0.22 4.46
C GLU A 136 3.04 -0.84 3.92
N TYR A 137 4.19 -0.42 4.47
CA TYR A 137 5.46 -1.06 4.14
C TYR A 137 5.41 -2.56 4.48
N GLN A 138 5.02 -2.93 5.70
CA GLN A 138 4.95 -4.33 6.13
C GLN A 138 3.93 -5.11 5.30
N ARG A 139 2.78 -4.52 4.98
CA ARG A 139 1.74 -5.15 4.15
C ARG A 139 2.29 -5.54 2.79
N LEU A 140 3.02 -4.65 2.11
CA LEU A 140 3.60 -4.95 0.80
C LEU A 140 4.73 -5.98 0.85
N ILE A 141 5.55 -5.96 1.91
CA ILE A 141 6.55 -7.03 2.12
C ILE A 141 5.85 -8.38 2.30
N ASN A 142 4.83 -8.44 3.16
CA ASN A 142 4.08 -9.66 3.44
C ASN A 142 3.34 -10.18 2.20
N LYS A 143 2.73 -9.30 1.41
CA LYS A 143 2.14 -9.63 0.12
C LYS A 143 3.18 -10.25 -0.82
N ALA A 144 4.36 -9.63 -0.95
CA ALA A 144 5.42 -10.16 -1.81
C ALA A 144 5.94 -11.54 -1.34
N ILE A 145 6.06 -11.76 -0.03
CA ILE A 145 6.42 -13.06 0.55
C ILE A 145 5.34 -14.10 0.22
N LEU A 146 4.08 -13.76 0.47
CA LEU A 146 2.93 -14.63 0.23
C LEU A 146 2.86 -15.06 -1.24
N GLU A 147 2.94 -14.12 -2.18
CA GLU A 147 2.90 -14.41 -3.61
C GLU A 147 4.04 -15.35 -4.04
N GLN A 148 5.23 -15.16 -3.49
CA GLN A 148 6.36 -16.04 -3.79
C GLN A 148 6.18 -17.42 -3.21
N TYR A 149 5.72 -17.51 -1.97
CA TYR A 149 5.45 -18.78 -1.32
C TYR A 149 4.31 -19.53 -2.02
N ALA A 150 3.24 -18.84 -2.40
CA ALA A 150 2.17 -19.43 -3.20
C ALA A 150 2.70 -20.00 -4.53
N LYS A 151 3.62 -19.30 -5.22
CA LYS A 151 4.29 -19.84 -6.42
C LYS A 151 5.11 -21.11 -6.12
N THR A 152 5.83 -21.18 -5.00
CA THR A 152 6.57 -22.41 -4.63
C THR A 152 5.63 -23.58 -4.32
N GLN A 153 4.44 -23.27 -3.81
CA GLN A 153 3.38 -24.23 -3.57
C GLN A 153 2.52 -24.48 -4.82
N ASP A 154 2.83 -23.93 -6.00
CA ASP A 154 1.98 -24.06 -7.20
C ASP A 154 0.51 -23.65 -6.92
N VAL A 155 0.34 -22.55 -6.19
CA VAL A 155 -0.94 -21.92 -5.88
C VAL A 155 -0.98 -20.57 -6.58
N SER A 156 -2.06 -20.34 -7.31
CA SER A 156 -2.36 -19.05 -7.95
C SER A 156 -3.85 -18.78 -7.95
N VAL A 157 -4.20 -17.52 -8.21
CA VAL A 157 -5.57 -17.03 -8.31
C VAL A 157 -5.77 -16.45 -9.71
N SER A 158 -6.85 -16.84 -10.39
CA SER A 158 -7.22 -16.27 -11.69
C SER A 158 -8.18 -15.09 -11.53
N SER A 159 -8.25 -14.21 -12.54
CA SER A 159 -9.22 -13.11 -12.57
C SER A 159 -10.66 -13.61 -12.46
N GLU A 160 -10.99 -14.74 -13.09
CA GLU A 160 -12.33 -15.34 -13.02
C GLU A 160 -12.69 -15.78 -11.59
N GLU A 161 -11.72 -16.28 -10.84
CA GLU A 161 -11.92 -16.67 -9.44
C GLU A 161 -12.10 -15.45 -8.53
N ILE A 162 -11.38 -14.36 -8.83
CA ILE A 162 -11.54 -13.08 -8.13
C ILE A 162 -12.92 -12.47 -8.39
N ASP A 163 -13.34 -12.45 -9.65
CA ASP A 163 -14.66 -11.94 -10.04
C ASP A 163 -15.76 -12.75 -9.35
N LYS A 164 -15.64 -14.08 -9.37
CA LYS A 164 -16.58 -14.96 -8.68
C LYS A 164 -16.61 -14.69 -7.18
N TYR A 165 -15.46 -14.61 -6.51
CA TYR A 165 -15.39 -14.31 -5.08
C TYR A 165 -16.04 -12.95 -4.76
N PHE A 166 -15.78 -11.93 -5.57
CA PHE A 166 -16.40 -10.62 -5.39
C PHE A 166 -17.93 -10.69 -5.56
N ASP A 167 -18.41 -11.33 -6.62
CA ASP A 167 -19.84 -11.40 -6.93
C ASP A 167 -20.62 -12.27 -5.92
N GLU A 168 -20.00 -13.33 -5.37
CA GLU A 168 -20.65 -14.28 -4.46
C GLU A 168 -20.48 -13.92 -2.98
N GLU A 169 -19.35 -13.33 -2.57
CA GLU A 169 -19.03 -13.11 -1.15
C GLU A 169 -19.06 -11.63 -0.73
N ILE A 170 -18.69 -10.71 -1.63
CA ILE A 170 -18.55 -9.27 -1.30
C ILE A 170 -19.80 -8.49 -1.71
N LEU A 171 -20.19 -8.58 -2.98
CA LEU A 171 -21.30 -7.82 -3.54
C LEU A 171 -22.64 -8.06 -2.79
N PRO A 172 -22.99 -9.28 -2.36
CA PRO A 172 -24.24 -9.51 -1.64
C PRO A 172 -24.30 -8.88 -0.25
N GLN A 173 -23.17 -8.46 0.31
CA GLN A 173 -23.11 -7.76 1.60
C GLN A 173 -23.52 -6.28 1.48
N ALA A 174 -23.54 -5.73 0.26
CA ALA A 174 -23.97 -4.35 0.00
C ALA A 174 -25.45 -4.32 -0.40
N GLU A 175 -26.31 -3.76 0.45
CA GLU A 175 -27.76 -3.69 0.19
C GLU A 175 -28.10 -2.93 -1.10
N GLY A 176 -27.31 -1.91 -1.45
CA GLY A 176 -27.41 -1.10 -2.67
C GLY A 176 -26.69 -1.69 -3.89
N GLY A 177 -26.09 -2.88 -3.77
CA GLY A 177 -25.44 -3.58 -4.88
C GLY A 177 -24.22 -2.84 -5.44
N LEU A 178 -23.94 -3.02 -6.73
CA LEU A 178 -22.66 -2.62 -7.35
C LEU A 178 -22.44 -1.11 -7.33
N ASP A 179 -23.50 -0.31 -7.45
CA ASP A 179 -23.41 1.15 -7.45
C ASP A 179 -22.96 1.68 -6.09
N GLU A 180 -23.50 1.12 -5.00
CA GLU A 180 -23.07 1.46 -3.63
C GLU A 180 -21.61 1.04 -3.41
N VAL A 181 -21.25 -0.19 -3.78
CA VAL A 181 -19.88 -0.68 -3.61
C VAL A 181 -18.87 0.19 -4.38
N THR A 182 -19.21 0.55 -5.62
CA THR A 182 -18.37 1.45 -6.44
C THR A 182 -18.20 2.79 -5.74
N GLN A 183 -19.29 3.39 -5.26
CA GLN A 183 -19.24 4.68 -4.59
C GLN A 183 -18.42 4.62 -3.29
N VAL A 184 -18.65 3.60 -2.44
CA VAL A 184 -17.92 3.42 -1.18
C VAL A 184 -16.42 3.28 -1.44
N PHE A 185 -16.02 2.49 -2.44
CA PHE A 185 -14.61 2.30 -2.75
C PHE A 185 -13.95 3.55 -3.33
N GLU A 186 -14.64 4.27 -4.21
CA GLU A 186 -14.15 5.53 -4.76
C GLU A 186 -14.02 6.60 -3.66
N ASP A 187 -15.05 6.77 -2.82
CA ASP A 187 -15.08 7.80 -1.78
C ASP A 187 -14.09 7.49 -0.66
N SER A 188 -14.01 6.23 -0.22
CA SER A 188 -13.19 5.85 0.93
C SER A 188 -11.75 5.56 0.56
N TYR A 189 -11.49 4.86 -0.54
CA TYR A 189 -10.14 4.42 -0.90
C TYR A 189 -9.59 5.12 -2.15
N GLY A 190 -10.46 5.72 -2.98
CA GLY A 190 -10.05 6.23 -4.29
C GLY A 190 -9.83 5.12 -5.31
N TRP A 191 -10.36 3.93 -5.05
CA TRP A 191 -10.20 2.75 -5.90
C TRP A 191 -11.44 2.50 -6.73
N THR A 192 -11.21 2.03 -7.95
CA THR A 192 -12.20 1.33 -8.75
C THR A 192 -12.48 -0.06 -8.16
N VAL A 193 -13.61 -0.66 -8.54
CA VAL A 193 -13.94 -2.05 -8.17
C VAL A 193 -12.86 -3.03 -8.65
N ASP A 194 -12.28 -2.80 -9.83
CA ASP A 194 -11.21 -3.65 -10.37
C ASP A 194 -9.93 -3.55 -9.53
N GLU A 195 -9.57 -2.36 -9.07
CA GLU A 195 -8.42 -2.17 -8.18
C GLU A 195 -8.65 -2.85 -6.84
N PHE A 196 -9.85 -2.75 -6.25
CA PHE A 196 -10.19 -3.50 -5.04
C PHE A 196 -10.08 -5.02 -5.26
N LYS A 197 -10.63 -5.52 -6.37
CA LYS A 197 -10.57 -6.93 -6.75
C LYS A 197 -9.12 -7.43 -6.82
N GLN A 198 -8.23 -6.69 -7.48
CA GLN A 198 -6.83 -7.08 -7.61
C GLN A 198 -6.02 -6.92 -6.32
N ASN A 199 -6.24 -5.84 -5.56
CA ASN A 199 -5.41 -5.50 -4.42
C ASN A 199 -5.84 -6.16 -3.11
N ILE A 200 -7.12 -6.52 -2.96
CA ILE A 200 -7.67 -7.10 -1.74
C ILE A 200 -8.21 -8.51 -2.00
N ALA A 201 -9.21 -8.65 -2.86
CA ALA A 201 -9.88 -9.94 -3.07
C ALA A 201 -8.91 -11.02 -3.59
N GLY A 202 -8.01 -10.66 -4.51
CA GLY A 202 -6.96 -11.55 -4.99
C GLY A 202 -6.02 -12.03 -3.88
N GLU A 203 -5.62 -11.16 -2.96
CA GLU A 203 -4.76 -11.53 -1.83
C GLU A 203 -5.49 -12.43 -0.84
N VAL A 204 -6.73 -12.09 -0.47
CA VAL A 204 -7.56 -12.91 0.45
C VAL A 204 -7.75 -14.31 -0.11
N LEU A 205 -8.11 -14.42 -1.39
CA LEU A 205 -8.33 -15.71 -2.03
C LEU A 205 -7.03 -16.51 -2.18
N LEU A 206 -5.89 -15.83 -2.39
CA LEU A 206 -4.58 -16.48 -2.42
C LEU A 206 -4.23 -17.07 -1.05
N ARG A 207 -4.45 -16.32 0.03
CA ARG A 207 -4.26 -16.80 1.42
C ARG A 207 -5.17 -17.98 1.70
N GLN A 208 -6.44 -17.92 1.32
CA GLN A 208 -7.40 -19.00 1.51
C GLN A 208 -6.96 -20.27 0.78
N LYS A 209 -6.66 -20.19 -0.52
CA LYS A 209 -6.22 -21.35 -1.31
C LYS A 209 -4.92 -21.96 -0.77
N LEU A 210 -4.01 -21.12 -0.32
CA LEU A 210 -2.77 -21.58 0.29
C LEU A 210 -3.09 -22.30 1.60
N SER A 211 -3.90 -21.71 2.47
CA SER A 211 -4.37 -22.33 3.71
C SER A 211 -5.04 -23.69 3.45
N ASP A 212 -5.94 -23.78 2.46
CA ASP A 212 -6.61 -25.03 2.11
C ASP A 212 -5.62 -26.10 1.65
N LYS A 213 -4.65 -25.71 0.81
CA LYS A 213 -3.60 -26.62 0.35
C LYS A 213 -2.71 -27.10 1.49
N LEU A 214 -2.30 -26.18 2.38
CA LEU A 214 -1.46 -26.50 3.53
C LEU A 214 -2.19 -27.35 4.57
N SER A 215 -3.46 -27.06 4.82
CA SER A 215 -4.31 -27.85 5.72
C SER A 215 -4.58 -29.25 5.17
N SER A 216 -4.52 -29.42 3.84
CA SER A 216 -4.58 -30.73 3.18
C SER A 216 -3.25 -31.47 3.08
N ASP A 217 -2.13 -30.79 3.36
CA ASP A 217 -0.79 -31.39 3.42
C ASP A 217 -0.53 -31.97 4.82
N GLU A 218 -0.70 -33.29 4.95
CA GLU A 218 -0.47 -34.01 6.21
C GLU A 218 0.95 -33.81 6.76
N GLY A 219 1.94 -33.53 5.90
CA GLY A 219 3.33 -33.27 6.31
C GLY A 219 3.49 -31.94 7.05
N MET A 220 2.89 -30.87 6.51
CA MET A 220 2.92 -29.55 7.16
C MET A 220 2.04 -29.50 8.41
N SER A 221 0.91 -30.22 8.43
CA SER A 221 0.11 -30.36 9.66
C SER A 221 0.89 -31.05 10.78
N ALA A 222 1.75 -32.02 10.47
CA ALA A 222 2.54 -32.74 11.48
C ALA A 222 3.68 -31.87 12.05
N GLU A 223 4.35 -31.08 11.20
CA GLU A 223 5.38 -30.14 11.62
C GLU A 223 4.80 -29.00 12.47
N ALA A 224 3.66 -28.43 12.06
CA ALA A 224 2.96 -27.41 12.82
C ALA A 224 2.47 -27.94 14.18
N GLU A 225 1.94 -29.17 14.23
CA GLU A 225 1.55 -29.82 15.48
C GLU A 225 2.75 -30.00 16.41
N GLN A 226 3.87 -30.46 15.87
CA GLN A 226 5.10 -30.67 16.64
C GLN A 226 5.62 -29.34 17.21
N LYS A 227 5.67 -28.29 16.38
CA LYS A 227 6.09 -26.95 16.81
C LYS A 227 5.16 -26.39 17.89
N ALA A 228 3.84 -26.52 17.74
CA ALA A 228 2.89 -26.09 18.75
C ALA A 228 3.06 -26.85 20.08
N LYS A 229 3.34 -28.16 20.03
CA LYS A 229 3.67 -28.94 21.24
C LYS A 229 4.97 -28.50 21.90
N GLU A 230 5.98 -28.16 21.12
CA GLU A 230 7.26 -27.63 21.62
C GLU A 230 7.07 -26.28 22.32
N VAL A 231 6.35 -25.34 21.69
CA VAL A 231 6.03 -24.04 22.30
C VAL A 231 5.21 -24.23 23.58
N ARG A 232 4.22 -25.13 23.59
CA ARG A 232 3.45 -25.45 24.79
C ARG A 232 4.33 -25.96 25.93
N ALA A 233 5.28 -26.85 25.63
CA ALA A 233 6.24 -27.37 26.59
C ALA A 233 7.22 -26.30 27.08
N GLU A 234 7.63 -25.37 26.22
CA GLU A 234 8.44 -24.22 26.64
C GLU A 234 7.70 -23.26 27.57
N ILE A 235 6.42 -23.02 27.33
CA ILE A 235 5.56 -22.24 28.23
C ILE A 235 5.53 -22.87 29.62
N ASP A 236 5.34 -24.19 29.71
CA ASP A 236 5.35 -24.92 31.00
C ASP A 236 6.71 -24.91 31.68
N ALA A 237 7.81 -24.99 30.91
CA ALA A 237 9.16 -25.00 31.45
C ALA A 237 9.61 -23.62 31.97
N ASN A 238 8.95 -22.54 31.55
CA ASN A 238 9.35 -21.16 31.88
C ASN A 238 8.17 -20.34 32.46
N PRO A 239 7.64 -20.70 33.63
CA PRO A 239 6.46 -20.04 34.23
C PRO A 239 6.66 -18.56 34.56
N GLU A 240 7.92 -18.11 34.65
CA GLU A 240 8.29 -16.72 34.93
C GLU A 240 8.17 -15.81 33.69
N ARG A 241 8.13 -16.39 32.49
CA ARG A 241 8.03 -15.66 31.21
C ARG A 241 6.57 -15.42 30.86
N SER A 242 6.25 -14.24 30.32
CA SER A 242 4.87 -13.92 30.00
C SER A 242 4.42 -14.64 28.72
N PHE A 243 3.13 -14.94 28.64
CA PHE A 243 2.53 -15.51 27.43
C PHE A 243 2.71 -14.59 26.21
N ALA A 244 2.67 -13.26 26.43
CA ALA A 244 2.91 -12.25 25.41
C ALA A 244 4.32 -12.34 24.80
N ASP A 245 5.33 -12.67 25.62
CA ASP A 245 6.69 -12.85 25.11
C ASP A 245 6.79 -14.08 24.20
N PHE A 246 6.07 -15.16 24.54
CA PHE A 246 6.00 -16.36 23.70
C PHE A 246 5.23 -16.07 22.41
N ALA A 247 4.12 -15.36 22.48
CA ALA A 247 3.36 -14.96 21.29
C ALA A 247 4.20 -14.07 20.35
N THR A 248 4.96 -13.13 20.90
CA THR A 248 5.84 -12.26 20.11
C THR A 248 6.95 -13.06 19.40
N GLU A 249 7.45 -14.13 20.02
CA GLU A 249 8.54 -14.95 19.45
C GLU A 249 8.04 -16.02 18.48
N TYR A 250 6.91 -16.67 18.79
CA TYR A 250 6.49 -17.90 18.13
C TYR A 250 5.22 -17.78 17.31
N SER A 251 4.38 -16.77 17.56
CA SER A 251 3.11 -16.66 16.84
C SER A 251 3.36 -16.28 15.40
N GLU A 252 2.68 -16.99 14.51
CA GLU A 252 2.68 -16.71 13.07
C GLU A 252 1.47 -15.85 12.66
N ASP A 253 0.62 -15.44 13.61
CA ASP A 253 -0.50 -14.53 13.36
C ASP A 253 -0.02 -13.07 13.27
N PRO A 254 0.00 -12.45 12.08
CA PRO A 254 0.47 -11.08 11.92
C PRO A 254 -0.44 -10.06 12.61
N GLY A 255 -1.71 -10.40 12.89
CA GLY A 255 -2.68 -9.48 13.48
C GLY A 255 -2.51 -9.27 14.99
N SER A 256 -1.94 -10.25 15.69
CA SER A 256 -1.83 -10.20 17.16
C SER A 256 -0.44 -10.50 17.71
N ALA A 257 0.48 -11.14 16.95
CA ALA A 257 1.80 -11.52 17.44
C ALA A 257 2.58 -10.35 18.07
N SER A 258 2.62 -9.20 17.39
CA SER A 258 3.29 -7.98 17.88
C SER A 258 2.60 -7.36 19.10
N ALA A 259 1.31 -7.66 19.31
CA ALA A 259 0.52 -7.26 20.47
C ALA A 259 0.49 -8.37 21.55
N GLY A 260 1.49 -9.25 21.58
CA GLY A 260 1.58 -10.33 22.56
C GLY A 260 0.48 -11.39 22.40
N GLY A 261 -0.03 -11.56 21.18
CA GLY A 261 -1.09 -12.50 20.83
C GLY A 261 -2.49 -12.03 21.23
N SER A 262 -2.67 -10.79 21.67
CA SER A 262 -3.96 -10.32 22.20
C SER A 262 -5.03 -10.23 21.12
N LEU A 263 -6.19 -10.83 21.39
CA LEU A 263 -7.38 -10.78 20.51
C LEU A 263 -8.48 -9.85 21.05
N GLY A 264 -8.29 -9.28 22.25
CA GLY A 264 -9.34 -8.54 22.94
C GLY A 264 -10.51 -9.42 23.38
N SER A 265 -11.66 -8.80 23.64
CA SER A 265 -12.87 -9.49 24.09
C SER A 265 -13.77 -9.86 22.91
N PHE A 266 -14.25 -11.11 22.88
CA PHE A 266 -15.15 -11.59 21.84
C PHE A 266 -16.28 -12.45 22.42
N ALA A 267 -17.43 -12.41 21.74
CA ALA A 267 -18.59 -13.23 22.04
C ALA A 267 -18.57 -14.54 21.24
N LYS A 268 -19.49 -15.45 21.57
CA LYS A 268 -19.71 -16.65 20.76
C LYS A 268 -20.17 -16.29 19.34
N GLY A 269 -19.73 -17.08 18.36
CA GLY A 269 -19.95 -16.91 16.93
C GLY A 269 -18.94 -16.01 16.23
N VAL A 270 -17.97 -15.43 16.95
CA VAL A 270 -16.94 -14.55 16.38
C VAL A 270 -15.71 -15.34 15.90
N MET A 271 -15.35 -16.40 16.62
CA MET A 271 -14.19 -17.24 16.31
C MET A 271 -14.63 -18.56 15.65
N VAL A 272 -13.68 -19.27 15.03
CA VAL A 272 -13.92 -20.64 14.53
C VAL A 272 -14.26 -21.58 15.69
N ALA A 273 -15.11 -22.57 15.40
CA ALA A 273 -15.75 -23.41 16.42
C ALA A 273 -14.74 -24.08 17.37
N GLU A 274 -13.65 -24.63 16.84
CA GLU A 274 -12.63 -25.32 17.63
C GLU A 274 -11.89 -24.37 18.58
N PHE A 275 -11.60 -23.14 18.13
CA PHE A 275 -10.98 -22.11 18.96
C PHE A 275 -11.95 -21.62 20.04
N GLU A 276 -13.19 -21.36 19.65
CA GLU A 276 -14.23 -20.89 20.56
C GLU A 276 -14.49 -21.89 21.68
N ASP A 277 -14.71 -23.16 21.34
CA ASP A 277 -14.99 -24.21 22.32
C ASP A 277 -13.86 -24.34 23.35
N ALA A 278 -12.61 -24.23 22.88
CA ALA A 278 -11.45 -24.20 23.77
C ALA A 278 -11.43 -22.94 24.64
N ALA A 279 -11.51 -21.75 24.05
CA ALA A 279 -11.43 -20.48 24.78
C ALA A 279 -12.53 -20.35 25.85
N PHE A 280 -13.78 -20.68 25.52
CA PHE A 280 -14.88 -20.62 26.49
C PHE A 280 -14.79 -21.72 27.55
N GLY A 281 -14.11 -22.84 27.26
CA GLY A 281 -13.90 -23.95 28.20
C GLY A 281 -12.76 -23.73 29.22
N LEU A 282 -11.79 -22.87 28.91
CA LEU A 282 -10.62 -22.61 29.78
C LEU A 282 -10.96 -21.73 30.99
N GLU A 283 -10.28 -21.91 32.11
CA GLU A 283 -10.34 -20.99 33.24
C GLU A 283 -9.51 -19.72 32.98
N VAL A 284 -9.83 -18.62 33.67
CA VAL A 284 -9.05 -17.38 33.57
C VAL A 284 -7.61 -17.65 34.03
N GLY A 285 -6.65 -17.29 33.18
CA GLY A 285 -5.22 -17.53 33.39
C GLY A 285 -4.72 -18.87 32.86
N GLN A 286 -5.62 -19.80 32.49
CA GLN A 286 -5.27 -21.10 31.97
C GLN A 286 -4.76 -21.00 30.52
N VAL A 287 -3.76 -21.82 30.20
CA VAL A 287 -3.25 -22.02 28.84
C VAL A 287 -3.74 -23.37 28.31
N SER A 288 -4.22 -23.40 27.07
CA SER A 288 -4.72 -24.62 26.42
C SER A 288 -3.59 -25.55 25.98
N GLU A 289 -3.95 -26.80 25.68
CA GLU A 289 -3.15 -27.62 24.75
C GLU A 289 -3.29 -27.08 23.31
N PRO A 290 -2.40 -27.47 22.37
CA PRO A 290 -2.52 -27.10 20.97
C PRO A 290 -3.87 -27.50 20.36
N ILE A 291 -4.61 -26.51 19.84
CA ILE A 291 -5.93 -26.68 19.23
C ILE A 291 -5.79 -26.56 17.72
N LYS A 292 -6.19 -27.61 16.99
CA LYS A 292 -6.19 -27.58 15.54
C LYS A 292 -7.43 -26.85 15.02
N THR A 293 -7.23 -25.91 14.10
CA THR A 293 -8.29 -25.23 13.34
C THR A 293 -7.97 -25.29 11.85
N ALA A 294 -8.81 -24.67 11.01
CA ALA A 294 -8.53 -24.47 9.59
C ALA A 294 -7.32 -23.56 9.31
N TYR A 295 -6.86 -22.79 10.31
CA TYR A 295 -5.76 -21.83 10.22
C TYR A 295 -4.45 -22.34 10.83
N GLY A 296 -4.41 -23.59 11.30
CA GLY A 296 -3.22 -24.20 11.89
C GLY A 296 -3.46 -24.71 13.32
N TYR A 297 -2.44 -24.57 14.17
CA TYR A 297 -2.51 -24.95 15.58
C TYR A 297 -2.41 -23.70 16.44
N HIS A 298 -3.30 -23.60 17.43
CA HIS A 298 -3.38 -22.46 18.33
C HIS A 298 -3.11 -22.89 19.77
N ILE A 299 -2.36 -22.09 20.50
CA ILE A 299 -2.28 -22.18 21.97
C ILE A 299 -3.02 -20.96 22.53
N ILE A 300 -4.01 -21.19 23.37
CA ILE A 300 -4.93 -20.13 23.82
C ILE A 300 -4.71 -19.87 25.29
N LYS A 301 -4.66 -18.59 25.68
CA LYS A 301 -4.70 -18.16 27.08
C LYS A 301 -5.88 -17.23 27.31
N VAL A 302 -6.77 -17.58 28.22
CA VAL A 302 -7.88 -16.69 28.62
C VAL A 302 -7.39 -15.70 29.67
N THR A 303 -7.57 -14.41 29.43
CA THR A 303 -7.15 -13.33 30.32
C THR A 303 -8.31 -12.80 31.17
N ALA A 304 -9.54 -12.85 30.66
CA ALA A 304 -10.74 -12.46 31.39
C ALA A 304 -12.00 -13.17 30.85
N LYS A 305 -13.05 -13.20 31.66
CA LYS A 305 -14.40 -13.61 31.25
C LYS A 305 -15.43 -12.63 31.80
N ASP A 306 -16.41 -12.28 30.99
CA ASP A 306 -17.60 -11.55 31.41
C ASP A 306 -18.84 -12.42 31.17
N GLU A 307 -19.32 -13.07 32.22
CA GLU A 307 -20.50 -13.94 32.14
C GLU A 307 -21.79 -13.19 31.83
N ALA A 308 -21.88 -11.90 32.21
CA ALA A 308 -23.07 -11.09 31.98
C ALA A 308 -23.16 -10.66 30.51
N ALA A 309 -22.01 -10.33 29.91
CA ALA A 309 -21.91 -10.02 28.48
C ALA A 309 -21.82 -11.27 27.59
N GLY A 310 -21.49 -12.43 28.17
CA GLY A 310 -21.27 -13.67 27.43
C GLY A 310 -19.99 -13.65 26.59
N THR A 311 -18.97 -12.94 27.05
CA THR A 311 -17.71 -12.74 26.31
C THR A 311 -16.51 -13.33 27.07
N VAL A 312 -15.47 -13.66 26.31
CA VAL A 312 -14.14 -14.00 26.82
C VAL A 312 -13.11 -13.03 26.26
N GLU A 313 -12.08 -12.74 27.03
CA GLU A 313 -10.88 -12.06 26.56
C GLU A 313 -9.74 -13.08 26.51
N ALA A 314 -9.03 -13.15 25.39
CA ALA A 314 -7.98 -14.14 25.20
C ALA A 314 -6.79 -13.60 24.42
N SER A 315 -5.68 -14.29 24.57
CA SER A 315 -4.50 -14.18 23.72
C SER A 315 -4.18 -15.54 23.12
N HIS A 316 -3.54 -15.56 21.94
CA HIS A 316 -3.16 -16.80 21.28
C HIS A 316 -1.75 -16.74 20.67
N ILE A 317 -1.21 -17.92 20.38
CA ILE A 317 0.04 -18.12 19.63
C ILE A 317 -0.30 -18.91 18.39
#